data_AF-A0A3D4YFI7-F1
#
_entry.id   AF-A0A3D4YFI7-F1
#
_cell.length_a   1.000
_cell.length_b   1.000
_cell.length_c   1.000
_cell.angle_alpha   90.00
_cell.angle_beta   90.00
_cell.angle_gamma   90.00
#
_symmetry.space_group_name_H-M   'P 1'
#
loop_
_entity.id
_entity.type
_entity.pdbx_description
1 polymer ?
#
loop_
_entity_poly.entity_id
_entity_poly.type
_entity_poly.pdbx_seq_one_letter_code
_entity_poly.pdbx_strand_id
1 'polypeptide(L)'
;SGVMPPNPVELLGSRNMEALVDQLKEQYDYIFIDTPPVNVVTDATVLSRLLDGLILVTRENISKRDELLYAVNRLQFVNAKLIGTVLNDKAFHAKRSYRYGKYKSYYGRDYAADDRN
;
A
#
# COMPACT_ATOMS: atom_id res chain seq x y z
N SER A 1 17.37 -8.93 11.51
CA SER A 1 17.13 -9.59 10.21
C SER A 1 17.30 -11.08 10.41
N GLY A 2 16.35 -11.89 9.91
CA GLY A 2 16.44 -13.35 9.96
C GLY A 2 17.35 -13.89 8.85
N VAL A 3 17.79 -15.14 9.00
CA VAL A 3 18.46 -15.89 7.93
C VAL A 3 17.40 -16.19 6.86
N MET A 4 17.73 -15.97 5.58
CA MET A 4 16.85 -16.37 4.48
C MET A 4 16.68 -17.89 4.52
N PRO A 5 15.47 -18.40 4.79
CA PRO A 5 15.26 -19.84 4.82
C PRO A 5 15.26 -20.41 3.40
N PRO A 6 15.61 -21.69 3.23
CA PRO A 6 15.54 -22.34 1.92
C PRO A 6 14.09 -22.43 1.40
N ASN A 7 13.11 -22.61 2.30
CA ASN A 7 11.68 -22.82 1.97
C ASN A 7 10.77 -21.83 2.72
N PRO A 8 10.74 -20.54 2.36
CA PRO A 8 9.99 -19.51 3.10
C PRO A 8 8.48 -19.80 3.15
N VAL A 9 7.88 -20.24 2.05
CA VAL A 9 6.42 -20.50 1.97
C VAL A 9 5.99 -21.65 2.88
N GLU A 10 6.79 -22.72 2.99
CA GLU A 10 6.51 -23.85 3.88
C GLU A 10 6.56 -23.44 5.35
N LEU A 11 7.50 -22.57 5.70
CA LEU A 11 7.59 -22.03 7.06
C LEU A 11 6.35 -21.20 7.43
N LEU A 12 5.85 -20.36 6.50
CA LEU A 12 4.64 -19.57 6.72
C LEU A 12 3.39 -20.42 6.88
N GLY A 13 3.32 -21.59 6.23
CA GLY A 13 2.22 -22.55 6.35
C GLY A 13 2.42 -23.59 7.46
N SER A 14 3.48 -23.47 8.27
CA SER A 14 3.83 -24.48 9.27
C SER A 14 3.04 -24.32 10.58
N ARG A 15 2.94 -25.42 11.35
CA ARG A 15 2.40 -25.40 12.72
C ARG A 15 3.16 -24.47 13.66
N ASN A 16 4.45 -24.24 13.40
CA ASN A 16 5.24 -23.32 14.20
C ASN A 16 4.82 -21.87 13.97
N MET A 17 4.43 -21.52 12.74
CA MET A 17 3.90 -20.18 12.43
C MET A 17 2.53 -19.98 13.09
N GLU A 18 1.66 -20.99 13.05
CA GLU A 18 0.37 -20.96 13.74
C GLU A 18 0.55 -20.74 15.25
N ALA A 19 1.41 -21.54 15.90
CA ALA A 19 1.71 -21.40 17.32
C ALA A 19 2.29 -20.02 17.67
N LEU A 20 3.15 -19.47 16.80
CA LEU A 20 3.69 -18.11 16.97
C LEU A 20 2.56 -17.06 16.92
N VAL A 21 1.67 -17.14 15.94
CA VAL A 21 0.54 -16.21 15.81
C VAL A 21 -0.36 -16.28 17.05
N ASP A 22 -0.64 -17.48 17.56
CA ASP A 22 -1.46 -17.65 18.75
C ASP A 22 -0.80 -17.07 20.01
N GLN A 23 0.51 -17.26 20.19
CA GLN A 23 1.27 -16.63 21.28
C GLN A 23 1.28 -15.10 21.20
N LEU A 24 1.31 -14.54 19.97
CA LEU A 24 1.25 -13.10 19.78
C LEU A 24 -0.15 -12.54 20.11
N LYS A 25 -1.22 -13.30 19.81
CA LYS A 25 -2.60 -12.90 20.15
C LYS A 25 -2.83 -12.76 21.66
N GLU A 26 -2.09 -13.51 22.47
CA GLU A 26 -2.15 -13.38 23.94
C GLU A 26 -1.48 -12.10 24.46
N GLN A 27 -0.58 -11.49 23.67
CA GLN A 27 0.27 -10.38 24.10
C GLN A 27 -0.10 -9.03 23.48
N TYR A 28 -0.80 -9.04 22.34
CA TYR A 28 -1.12 -7.84 21.58
C TYR A 28 -2.60 -7.79 21.19
N ASP A 29 -3.21 -6.61 21.33
CA ASP A 29 -4.59 -6.37 20.89
C ASP A 29 -4.73 -6.40 19.35
N TYR A 30 -3.67 -5.96 18.64
CA TYR A 30 -3.63 -5.89 17.19
C TYR A 30 -2.28 -6.37 16.66
N ILE A 31 -2.32 -7.24 15.64
CA ILE A 31 -1.14 -7.78 14.97
C ILE A 31 -1.24 -7.44 13.49
N PHE A 32 -0.23 -6.73 12.97
CA PHE A 32 -0.09 -6.44 11.56
C PHE A 32 1.05 -7.28 10.98
N ILE A 33 0.75 -8.08 9.97
CA ILE A 33 1.75 -8.88 9.25
C ILE A 33 1.93 -8.27 7.86
N ASP A 34 3.15 -7.82 7.57
CA ASP A 34 3.53 -7.36 6.23
C ASP A 34 3.91 -8.54 5.34
N THR A 35 3.54 -8.46 4.06
CA THR A 35 3.75 -9.53 3.08
C THR A 35 4.22 -8.95 1.75
N PRO A 36 5.06 -9.64 0.98
CA PRO A 36 5.43 -9.17 -0.36
C PRO A 36 4.20 -9.15 -1.31
N PRO A 37 4.31 -8.51 -2.49
CA PRO A 37 3.17 -8.35 -3.40
C PRO A 37 2.51 -9.69 -3.78
N VAL A 38 1.19 -9.80 -3.60
CA VAL A 38 0.40 -11.03 -3.84
C VAL A 38 0.43 -11.54 -5.29
N ASN A 39 0.80 -10.68 -6.23
CA ASN A 39 0.96 -11.02 -7.64
C ASN A 39 2.28 -11.76 -7.92
N VAL A 40 3.27 -11.63 -7.03
CA VAL A 40 4.63 -12.18 -7.19
C VAL A 40 4.83 -13.42 -6.34
N VAL A 41 4.33 -13.40 -5.10
CA VAL A 41 4.53 -14.49 -4.12
C VAL A 41 3.20 -14.93 -3.51
N THR A 42 3.22 -16.09 -2.85
CA THR A 42 2.02 -16.71 -2.23
C THR A 42 1.92 -16.47 -0.73
N ASP A 43 2.84 -15.73 -0.13
CA ASP A 43 2.94 -15.49 1.31
C ASP A 43 1.61 -15.03 1.92
N ALA A 44 1.02 -13.96 1.37
CA ALA A 44 -0.27 -13.42 1.80
C ALA A 44 -1.41 -14.46 1.67
N THR A 45 -1.40 -15.27 0.60
CA THR A 45 -2.42 -16.32 0.41
C THR A 45 -2.26 -17.46 1.41
N VAL A 46 -1.04 -17.85 1.74
CA VAL A 46 -0.78 -18.91 2.74
C VAL A 46 -1.14 -18.43 4.14
N LEU A 47 -0.69 -17.23 4.51
CA LEU A 47 -0.96 -16.64 5.82
C LEU A 47 -2.44 -16.28 6.03
N SER A 48 -3.21 -16.07 4.97
CA SER A 48 -4.63 -15.68 5.07
C SER A 48 -5.47 -16.58 5.97
N ARG A 49 -5.09 -17.84 6.14
CA ARG A 49 -5.78 -18.83 6.98
C ARG A 49 -5.59 -18.59 8.48
N LEU A 50 -4.53 -17.86 8.86
CA LEU A 50 -4.18 -17.50 10.23
C LEU A 50 -4.61 -16.07 10.60
N LEU A 51 -5.11 -15.30 9.62
CA LEU A 51 -5.42 -13.87 9.76
C LEU A 51 -6.94 -13.63 9.78
N ASP A 52 -7.36 -12.64 10.57
CA ASP A 52 -8.78 -12.23 10.63
C ASP A 52 -9.26 -11.46 9.38
N GLY A 53 -8.31 -10.96 8.60
CA GLY A 53 -8.56 -10.23 7.37
C GLY A 53 -7.29 -9.69 6.71
N LEU A 54 -7.42 -9.28 5.46
CA LEU A 54 -6.36 -8.68 4.65
C LEU A 54 -6.75 -7.28 4.17
N ILE A 55 -5.78 -6.38 4.11
CA ILE A 55 -5.91 -5.07 3.47
C ILE A 55 -5.04 -5.05 2.23
N LEU A 56 -5.62 -4.79 1.06
CA LEU A 56 -4.84 -4.62 -0.16
C LEU A 56 -4.35 -3.17 -0.27
N VAL A 57 -3.04 -2.98 -0.36
CA VAL A 57 -2.45 -1.64 -0.58
C VAL A 57 -2.15 -1.46 -2.06
N THR A 58 -2.62 -0.34 -2.63
CA THR A 58 -2.46 0.02 -4.04
C THR A 58 -1.79 1.38 -4.15
N ARG A 59 -1.13 1.68 -5.27
CA ARG A 59 -0.42 2.94 -5.47
C ARG A 59 -1.01 3.72 -6.65
N GLU A 60 -1.31 5.00 -6.44
CA GLU A 60 -1.86 5.86 -7.49
C GLU A 60 -0.90 5.94 -8.70
N ASN A 61 -1.44 5.87 -9.92
CA ASN A 61 -0.70 5.93 -11.19
C ASN A 61 0.39 4.85 -11.40
N ILE A 62 0.51 3.89 -10.49
CA ILE A 62 1.49 2.79 -10.58
C ILE A 62 0.79 1.44 -10.63
N SER A 63 -0.14 1.18 -9.71
CA SER A 63 -0.91 -0.08 -9.72
C SER A 63 -1.95 -0.06 -10.84
N LYS A 64 -1.79 -0.91 -11.85
CA LYS A 64 -2.74 -1.00 -12.97
C LYS A 64 -4.01 -1.73 -12.54
N ARG A 65 -5.15 -1.30 -13.09
CA ARG A 65 -6.46 -1.89 -12.77
C ARG A 65 -6.48 -3.41 -12.95
N ASP A 66 -5.90 -3.93 -14.03
CA ASP A 66 -5.94 -5.37 -14.31
C ASP A 66 -5.06 -6.16 -13.33
N GLU A 67 -3.94 -5.60 -12.88
CA GLU A 67 -3.09 -6.19 -11.83
C GLU A 67 -3.79 -6.23 -10.47
N LEU A 68 -4.60 -5.21 -10.17
CA LEU A 68 -5.42 -5.17 -8.95
C LEU A 68 -6.56 -6.18 -9.01
N LEU A 69 -7.25 -6.29 -10.15
CA LEU A 69 -8.29 -7.30 -10.35
C LEU A 69 -7.72 -8.72 -10.23
N TYR A 70 -6.53 -8.95 -10.81
CA TYR A 70 -5.84 -10.22 -10.67
C TYR A 70 -5.50 -10.54 -9.21
N ALA A 71 -4.99 -9.56 -8.45
CA ALA A 71 -4.72 -9.70 -7.02
C ALA A 71 -5.99 -10.06 -6.22
N VAL A 72 -7.09 -9.33 -6.46
CA VAL A 72 -8.38 -9.58 -5.79
C VAL A 72 -8.90 -10.98 -6.11
N ASN A 73 -8.86 -11.41 -7.38
CA ASN A 73 -9.30 -12.74 -7.80
C ASN A 73 -8.47 -13.85 -7.14
N ARG A 74 -7.14 -13.67 -7.01
CA ARG A 74 -6.27 -14.63 -6.31
C ARG A 74 -6.64 -14.78 -4.83
N LEU A 75 -6.87 -13.66 -4.14
CA LEU A 75 -7.28 -13.67 -2.73
C LEU A 75 -8.66 -14.31 -2.54
N GLN A 76 -9.60 -14.00 -3.43
CA GLN A 76 -10.93 -14.63 -3.42
C GLN A 76 -10.88 -16.13 -3.71
N PHE A 77 -10.02 -16.56 -4.64
CA PHE A 77 -9.86 -17.98 -4.99
C PHE A 77 -9.45 -18.85 -3.79
N VAL A 78 -8.64 -18.30 -2.87
CA VAL A 78 -8.24 -18.98 -1.64
C VAL A 78 -9.17 -18.69 -0.45
N ASN A 79 -10.33 -18.07 -0.69
CA ASN A 79 -11.28 -17.62 0.33
C ASN A 79 -10.66 -16.69 1.39
N ALA A 80 -9.64 -15.93 1.03
CA ALA A 80 -9.06 -14.95 1.94
C ALA A 80 -10.03 -13.77 2.15
N LYS A 81 -10.20 -13.37 3.41
CA LYS A 81 -11.11 -12.28 3.78
C LYS A 81 -10.47 -10.92 3.52
N LEU A 82 -10.67 -10.37 2.33
CA LEU A 82 -10.26 -9.01 2.00
C LEU A 82 -11.21 -8.01 2.69
N ILE A 83 -10.74 -7.32 3.73
CA ILE A 83 -11.56 -6.37 4.51
C ILE A 83 -11.60 -4.97 3.89
N GLY A 84 -10.68 -4.66 2.99
CA GLY A 84 -10.67 -3.38 2.31
C GLY A 84 -9.44 -3.16 1.44
N THR A 85 -9.35 -1.95 0.89
CA THR A 85 -8.25 -1.51 0.04
C THR A 85 -7.81 -0.12 0.45
N VAL A 86 -6.50 0.12 0.49
CA VAL A 86 -5.89 1.42 0.74
C VAL A 86 -5.25 1.93 -0.55
N LEU A 87 -5.64 3.13 -1.00
CA LEU A 87 -4.92 3.85 -2.04
C LEU A 87 -3.81 4.69 -1.38
N ASN A 88 -2.56 4.38 -1.71
CA ASN A 88 -1.37 5.02 -1.21
C ASN A 88 -0.70 5.89 -2.29
N ASP A 89 0.21 6.77 -1.85
CA ASP A 89 1.02 7.66 -2.70
C ASP A 89 0.18 8.56 -3.61
N LYS A 90 -0.93 9.06 -3.07
CA LYS A 90 -1.80 9.96 -3.81
C LYS A 90 -1.07 11.27 -4.07
N ALA A 91 -0.87 11.62 -5.33
CA ALA A 91 -0.37 12.91 -5.75
C ALA A 91 -1.42 13.98 -5.38
N PHE A 92 -1.08 14.81 -4.40
CA PHE A 92 -1.84 16.04 -4.14
C PHE A 92 -1.56 17.01 -5.29
N HIS A 93 -2.34 16.91 -6.38
CA HIS A 93 -2.32 17.91 -7.43
C HIS A 93 -2.78 19.25 -6.86
N ALA A 94 -1.81 20.07 -6.47
CA ALA A 94 -2.04 21.40 -5.92
C ALA A 94 -2.67 22.30 -6.99
N LYS A 95 -4.00 22.34 -7.06
CA LYS A 95 -4.78 23.40 -7.73
C LYS A 95 -4.51 24.81 -7.15
N ARG A 96 -3.55 24.98 -6.22
CA ARG A 96 -3.23 26.22 -5.50
C ARG A 96 -2.06 27.02 -6.10
N SER A 97 -1.15 26.44 -6.89
CA SER A 97 -0.01 27.20 -7.43
C SER A 97 -0.39 28.18 -8.54
N TYR A 98 -1.47 27.91 -9.29
CA TYR A 98 -1.93 28.78 -10.38
C TYR A 98 -2.55 30.10 -9.93
N ARG A 99 -3.00 30.24 -8.67
CA ARG A 99 -3.56 31.53 -8.18
C ARG A 99 -2.49 32.50 -7.71
N TYR A 100 -1.40 32.02 -7.11
CA TYR A 100 -0.34 32.91 -6.61
C TYR A 100 0.56 33.45 -7.74
N GLY A 101 0.72 32.70 -8.84
CA GLY A 101 1.47 33.16 -10.01
C GLY A 101 0.80 34.31 -10.77
N LYS A 102 -0.55 34.30 -10.88
CA LYS A 102 -1.29 35.38 -11.57
C LYS A 102 -1.24 36.71 -10.82
N TYR A 103 -1.24 36.69 -9.49
CA TYR A 103 -1.18 37.92 -8.69
C TYR A 103 0.21 38.57 -8.78
N LYS A 104 1.28 37.77 -8.73
CA LYS A 104 2.66 38.27 -8.86
C LYS A 104 2.97 38.83 -10.26
N SER A 105 2.38 38.25 -11.31
CA SER A 105 2.55 38.71 -12.68
C SER A 105 1.87 40.05 -12.98
N TYR A 106 0.82 40.41 -12.23
CA TYR A 106 0.18 41.72 -12.37
C TYR A 106 1.05 42.81 -11.75
N TYR A 107 1.45 42.65 -10.49
CA TYR A 107 2.31 43.63 -9.82
C TYR A 107 3.72 43.72 -10.43
N GLY A 108 4.30 42.62 -10.89
CA GLY A 108 5.62 42.64 -11.53
C GLY A 108 5.66 43.35 -12.89
N ARG A 109 4.51 43.55 -13.54
CA ARG A 109 4.43 44.26 -14.83
C ARG A 109 4.35 45.77 -14.64
N ASP A 110 3.70 46.22 -13.56
CA ASP A 110 3.53 47.65 -13.28
C ASP A 110 4.86 48.30 -12.83
N TYR A 111 5.69 47.60 -12.05
CA TYR A 111 7.02 48.11 -11.66
C TYR A 111 8.03 48.14 -12.82
N ALA A 112 7.89 47.29 -13.84
CA ALA A 112 8.80 47.27 -14.99
C ALA A 112 8.45 48.30 -16.08
N ALA A 113 7.28 48.94 -15.97
CA ALA A 113 6.83 49.99 -16.87
C ALA A 113 7.19 51.40 -16.39
N ASP A 114 7.44 51.57 -15.07
CA ASP A 114 7.78 52.86 -14.44
C ASP A 114 9.28 53.20 -14.56
N ASP A 115 10.16 52.20 -14.66
CA ASP A 115 11.62 52.37 -14.79
C ASP A 115 12.10 52.79 -16.21
N ARG A 116 11.19 53.20 -17.11
CA ARG A 116 11.53 53.61 -18.50
C ARG A 116 11.17 55.06 -18.83
N ASN A 117 11.27 55.99 -17.87
CA ASN A 117 11.12 57.42 -18.15
C ASN A 117 12.26 58.24 -17.55
#